data_AF-A0A7X2MIG8-F1
#
_entry.id   AF-A0A7X2MIG8-F1
#
_cell.length_a   1.000
_cell.length_b   1.000
_cell.length_c   1.000
_cell.angle_alpha   90.00
_cell.angle_beta   90.00
_cell.angle_gamma   90.00
#
_symmetry.space_group_name_H-M   'P 1'
#
loop_
_entity.id
_entity.type
_entity.pdbx_description
1 polymer ?
#
loop_
_entity_poly.entity_id
_entity_poly.type
_entity_poly.pdbx_seq_one_letter_code
_entity_poly.pdbx_strand_id
1 'polypeptide(L)' 'MIFDAQIVAHATAFVNALRSGRLAHVPAMPFSLWQQFMTTVKSQLEVQP' A
#
# COMPACT_ATOMS: atom_id res chain seq x y z
N MET A 1 10.18 9.53 -8.89
CA MET A 1 9.82 9.45 -7.46
C MET A 1 10.51 8.23 -6.89
N ILE A 2 11.41 8.42 -5.92
CA ILE A 2 11.99 7.29 -5.18
C ILE A 2 10.98 6.98 -4.09
N PHE A 3 10.28 5.87 -4.24
CA PHE A 3 9.37 5.39 -3.21
C PHE A 3 10.19 4.72 -2.11
N ASP A 4 9.92 5.09 -0.86
CA ASP A 4 10.53 4.40 0.26
C ASP A 4 10.16 2.92 0.18
N ALA A 5 11.17 2.05 0.12
CA ALA A 5 10.98 0.61 -0.07
C ALA A 5 10.11 0.00 1.04
N GLN A 6 10.13 0.57 2.25
CA GLN A 6 9.29 0.13 3.35
C GLN A 6 7.82 0.44 3.09
N ILE A 7 7.50 1.63 2.57
CA ILE A 7 6.11 2.02 2.25
C ILE A 7 5.55 1.17 1.12
N VAL A 8 6.37 0.84 0.11
CA VAL A 8 5.95 -0.07 -0.96
C VAL A 8 5.66 -1.46 -0.42
N ALA A 9 6.51 -2.00 0.47
CA ALA A 9 6.27 -3.30 1.10
C ALA A 9 4.97 -3.32 1.91
N HIS A 10 4.69 -2.26 2.68
CA HIS A 10 3.45 -2.12 3.43
C HIS A 10 2.21 -2.02 2.54
N ALA A 11 2.29 -1.23 1.46
CA ALA A 11 1.21 -1.11 0.48
C ALA A 11 0.92 -2.47 -0.21
N THR A 12 1.96 -3.20 -0.59
CA THR A 12 1.84 -4.54 -1.18
C THR A 12 1.21 -5.53 -0.21
N ALA A 13 1.62 -5.53 1.06
CA ALA A 13 1.01 -6.38 2.08
C ALA A 13 -0.48 -6.07 2.28
N PHE A 14 -0.83 -4.77 2.28
CA PHE A 14 -2.22 -4.32 2.37
C PHE A 14 -3.05 -4.79 1.18
N VAL A 15 -2.57 -4.59 -0.05
CA VAL A 15 -3.27 -5.01 -1.27
C VAL A 15 -3.40 -6.53 -1.37
N ASN A 16 -2.37 -7.28 -0.98
CA ASN A 16 -2.42 -8.74 -0.96
C ASN A 16 -3.45 -9.25 0.07
N ALA A 17 -3.56 -8.61 1.24
CA ALA A 17 -4.58 -8.94 2.22
C ALA A 17 -5.99 -8.66 1.67
N LEU A 18 -6.21 -7.51 1.03
CA LEU A 18 -7.47 -7.18 0.36
C LEU A 18 -7.84 -8.21 -0.70
N ARG A 19 -6.90 -8.57 -1.58
CA ARG A 19 -7.10 -9.56 -2.65
C ARG A 19 -7.38 -10.96 -2.11
N SER A 20 -6.80 -11.30 -0.97
CA SER A 20 -6.99 -12.59 -0.31
C SER A 20 -8.27 -12.66 0.53
N GLY A 21 -9.10 -11.60 0.53
CA GLY A 21 -10.29 -11.49 1.37
C GLY A 21 -9.99 -11.46 2.88
N ARG A 22 -8.74 -11.16 3.26
CA ARG A 22 -8.32 -11.02 4.66
C ARG A 22 -8.44 -9.57 5.08
N LEU A 23 -8.53 -9.33 6.39
CA LEU A 23 -8.50 -7.97 6.93
C LEU A 23 -7.18 -7.29 6.58
N ALA A 24 -7.25 -6.25 5.76
CA ALA A 24 -6.09 -5.46 5.38
C ALA A 24 -5.82 -4.42 6.48
N HIS A 25 -4.58 -4.42 7.00
CA HIS A 25 -4.18 -3.53 8.08
C HIS A 25 -3.35 -2.36 7.55
N VAL A 26 -3.72 -1.14 7.94
CA VAL A 26 -2.94 0.06 7.67
C VAL A 26 -1.87 0.23 8.75
N PRO A 27 -0.57 0.19 8.43
CA PRO A 27 0.47 0.41 9.42
C PRO A 27 0.47 1.85 9.93
N ALA A 28 0.89 2.05 11.19
CA ALA A 28 1.11 3.38 11.73
C ALA A 28 2.26 4.08 10.98
N MET A 29 2.00 5.27 10.45
CA MET A 29 2.99 6.05 9.69
C MET A 29 2.73 7.55 9.81
N PRO A 30 3.77 8.40 9.62
CA PRO A 30 3.60 9.84 9.51
C PRO A 30 2.67 10.23 8.36
N PHE A 31 1.96 11.35 8.50
CA PHE A 31 1.06 11.87 7.46
C PHE A 31 1.79 12.16 6.13
N SER A 32 3.08 12.50 6.17
CA SER A 32 3.90 12.66 4.97
C SER A 32 4.03 11.39 4.13
N LEU A 33 4.02 10.21 4.77
CA LEU A 33 4.09 8.91 4.11
C LEU A 33 2.72 8.37 3.71
N TRP A 34 1.64 8.89 4.32
CA TRP A 34 0.26 8.48 4.03
C TRP A 34 -0.10 8.67 2.56
N GLN A 35 0.22 9.83 1.99
CA GLN A 35 -0.04 10.10 0.58
C GLN A 35 0.69 9.09 -0.32
N GLN A 36 1.93 8.77 0.01
CA GLN A 36 2.76 7.85 -0.75
C GLN A 36 2.23 6.41 -0.66
N PHE A 37 1.81 5.98 0.53
CA PHE A 37 1.13 4.71 0.75
C PHE A 37 -0.13 4.59 -0.09
N MET A 38 -1.07 5.54 0.02
CA MET A 38 -2.34 5.51 -0.71
C MET A 38 -2.16 5.53 -2.23
N THR A 39 -1.19 6.30 -2.73
CA THR A 39 -0.85 6.32 -4.17
C THR A 39 -0.36 4.95 -4.63
N THR A 40 0.48 4.29 -3.82
CA THR A 40 1.01 2.95 -4.13
C THR A 40 -0.08 1.89 -4.07
N VAL A 41 -0.94 1.92 -3.04
CA VAL A 41 -2.10 1.03 -2.91
C VAL A 41 -3.02 1.19 -4.13
N LYS A 42 -3.37 2.42 -4.49
CA LYS A 42 -4.23 2.71 -5.65
C LYS A 42 -3.60 2.19 -6.93
N SER A 43 -2.33 2.48 -7.19
CA SER A 43 -1.63 2.00 -8.38
C SER A 43 -1.62 0.47 -8.45
N GLN A 44 -1.37 -0.22 -7.34
CA GLN A 44 -1.40 -1.68 -7.31
C GLN A 44 -2.80 -2.28 -7.47
N LEU A 45 -3.85 -1.58 -7.06
CA LEU A 45 -5.25 -2.00 -7.30
C LEU A 45 -5.70 -1.75 -8.74
N GLU A 46 -5.24 -0.65 -9.36
CA GLU A 46 -5.51 -0.29 -10.76
C GLU A 46 -4.72 -1.16 -11.75
N VAL A 47 -3.52 -1.63 -11.36
CA VAL A 47 -2.81 -2.71 -12.05
C VAL A 47 -3.53 -4.02 -11.75
N GLN A 48 -4.70 -4.19 -12.38
CA GLN A 48 -5.39 -5.46 -12.53
C GLN A 48 -4.62 -6.34 -13.54
N PRO A 49 -4.45 -7.65 -13.27
CA PRO A 49 -4.29 -8.64 -14.34
C PRO A 49 -5.58 -8.83 -15.12
#